data_AF-A0ABD6QKQ3-F1
#
_entry.id   AF-A0ABD6QKQ3-F1
#
_cell.length_a   1.000
_cell.length_b   1.000
_cell.length_c   1.000
_cell.angle_alpha   90.00
_cell.angle_beta   90.00
_cell.angle_gamma   90.00
#
_symmetry.space_group_name_H-M   'P 1'
#
loop_
_entity.id
_entity.type
_entity.pdbx_description
1 polymer ?
#
loop_
_entity_poly.entity_id
_entity_poly.type
_entity_poly.pdbx_seq_one_letter_code
_entity_poly.pdbx_strand_id
1 'polypeptide(L)'
;MKNGNAMIRLTGVVGVLAFASATGCADPSPAAPAAGRSVTLQDLLSAPVPALCQHDPGNLVNGQLPPQDSHPGSVRIAQRNDEPDRSYKVAFGNLTGGTNTDAAMVTDCNAGGVPWPETVQLYTAGPTLLGGVNLGDLTHSREDVTDLSISDGVAHVNWLANGPDDGECCPTIKMAADLRWDGSTVSAQNVRRLN
;
A
#
# COMPACT_ATOMS: atom_id res chain seq x y z
N MET A 1 78.24 8.53 -1.60
CA MET A 1 78.17 7.90 -0.26
C MET A 1 77.17 6.75 -0.32
N LYS A 2 77.67 5.53 -0.07
CA LYS A 2 77.02 4.24 0.29
C LYS A 2 75.77 3.83 -0.53
N ASN A 3 75.89 2.95 -1.52
CA ASN A 3 76.09 1.47 -1.47
C ASN A 3 74.84 0.68 -1.08
N GLY A 4 74.43 -0.25 -1.96
CA GLY A 4 73.48 -1.31 -1.62
C GLY A 4 72.97 -2.14 -2.80
N ASN A 5 73.86 -2.77 -3.57
CA ASN A 5 73.51 -3.89 -4.45
C ASN A 5 73.03 -5.09 -3.62
N ALA A 6 72.02 -5.82 -4.09
CA ALA A 6 71.88 -7.24 -3.81
C ALA A 6 71.32 -7.98 -5.04
N MET A 7 72.11 -8.93 -5.47
CA MET A 7 71.99 -9.81 -6.64
C MET A 7 71.55 -11.21 -6.14
N ILE A 8 70.99 -12.02 -7.05
CA ILE A 8 71.16 -13.50 -7.11
C ILE A 8 70.31 -14.37 -6.14
N ARG A 9 69.33 -15.15 -6.68
CA ARG A 9 69.47 -16.59 -7.05
C ARG A 9 68.21 -17.17 -7.72
N LEU A 10 68.42 -17.78 -8.88
CA LEU A 10 67.59 -18.82 -9.48
C LEU A 10 67.67 -20.11 -8.63
N THR A 11 66.53 -20.75 -8.36
CA THR A 11 66.47 -22.21 -8.22
C THR A 11 65.11 -22.69 -8.71
N GLY A 12 65.10 -23.48 -9.78
CA GLY A 12 63.91 -24.13 -10.29
C GLY A 12 63.46 -25.30 -9.41
N VAL A 13 62.15 -25.56 -9.43
CA VAL A 13 61.59 -26.87 -9.10
C VAL A 13 60.52 -27.16 -10.13
N VAL A 14 60.79 -28.16 -10.96
CA VAL A 14 59.79 -28.83 -11.81
C VAL A 14 58.95 -29.69 -10.87
N GLY A 15 57.73 -29.25 -10.59
CA GLY A 15 56.75 -30.01 -9.83
C GLY A 15 55.69 -30.57 -10.77
N VAL A 16 55.83 -31.85 -11.12
CA VAL A 16 54.75 -32.65 -11.71
C VAL A 16 53.63 -32.75 -10.67
N LEU A 17 52.45 -32.20 -10.96
CA LEU A 17 51.25 -32.43 -10.16
C LEU A 17 50.21 -33.15 -11.01
N ALA A 18 49.86 -34.33 -10.52
CA ALA A 18 48.87 -35.24 -11.07
C ALA A 18 47.50 -34.58 -11.17
N PHE A 19 46.79 -34.84 -12.28
CA PHE A 19 45.37 -34.53 -12.43
C PHE A 19 44.58 -35.43 -11.49
N ALA A 20 44.26 -34.94 -10.30
CA ALA A 20 43.25 -35.55 -9.43
C ALA A 20 41.87 -35.11 -9.92
N SER A 21 41.06 -36.07 -10.35
CA SER A 21 39.65 -35.90 -10.68
C SER A 21 38.88 -35.48 -9.42
N ALA A 22 38.71 -34.17 -9.22
CA ALA A 22 37.80 -33.67 -8.21
C ALA A 22 36.37 -33.75 -8.77
N THR A 23 35.63 -34.75 -8.32
CA THR A 23 34.16 -34.74 -8.35
C THR A 23 33.72 -33.58 -7.47
N GLY A 24 33.60 -32.39 -8.07
CA GLY A 24 33.15 -31.19 -7.38
C GLY A 24 31.73 -31.42 -6.88
N CYS A 25 31.55 -31.39 -5.57
CA CYS A 25 30.25 -31.20 -4.94
C CYS A 25 29.60 -29.98 -5.61
N ALA A 26 28.52 -30.19 -6.34
CA ALA A 26 27.72 -29.07 -6.83
C ALA A 26 27.25 -28.29 -5.60
N ASP A 27 27.73 -27.05 -5.47
CA ASP A 27 27.16 -26.08 -4.53
C ASP A 27 25.64 -26.03 -4.78
N PRO A 28 24.80 -26.06 -3.73
CA PRO A 28 23.39 -25.80 -3.90
C PRO A 28 23.25 -24.40 -4.47
N SER A 29 22.72 -24.32 -5.70
CA SER A 29 22.38 -23.07 -6.37
C SER A 29 21.59 -22.18 -5.39
N PRO A 30 21.91 -20.88 -5.25
CA PRO A 30 21.18 -20.01 -4.34
C PRO A 30 19.69 -20.10 -4.66
N ALA A 31 18.90 -20.53 -3.67
CA ALA A 31 17.46 -20.62 -3.80
C ALA A 31 16.94 -19.28 -4.30
N ALA A 32 16.14 -19.30 -5.37
CA ALA A 32 15.49 -18.09 -5.86
C ALA A 32 14.76 -17.43 -4.68
N PRO A 33 14.86 -16.09 -4.53
CA PRO A 33 14.18 -15.39 -3.45
C PRO A 33 12.69 -15.77 -3.49
N ALA A 34 12.13 -16.09 -2.33
CA ALA A 34 10.73 -16.45 -2.21
C ALA A 34 9.88 -15.35 -2.86
N ALA A 35 9.04 -15.73 -3.82
CA ALA A 35 8.13 -14.80 -4.46
C ALA A 35 7.18 -14.21 -3.40
N GLY A 36 7.08 -12.89 -3.36
CA GLY A 36 6.18 -12.21 -2.45
C GLY A 36 4.72 -12.51 -2.76
N ARG A 37 3.85 -12.34 -1.77
CA ARG A 37 2.40 -12.45 -1.94
C ARG A 37 1.84 -11.09 -2.37
N SER A 38 0.92 -11.11 -3.32
CA SER A 38 0.28 -9.91 -3.83
C SER A 38 -1.17 -9.87 -3.42
N VAL A 39 -1.61 -8.75 -2.85
CA VAL A 39 -3.02 -8.42 -2.69
C VAL A 39 -3.60 -8.14 -4.09
N THR A 40 -4.76 -8.74 -4.36
CA THR A 40 -5.50 -8.54 -5.60
C THR A 40 -6.82 -7.80 -5.35
N LEU A 41 -7.46 -7.31 -6.40
CA LEU A 41 -8.82 -6.76 -6.28
C LEU A 41 -9.81 -7.81 -5.73
N GLN A 42 -9.68 -9.07 -6.16
CA GLN A 42 -10.57 -10.15 -5.69
C GLN A 42 -10.45 -10.36 -4.18
N ASP A 43 -9.24 -10.20 -3.62
CA ASP A 43 -9.01 -10.25 -2.19
C ASP A 43 -9.75 -9.11 -1.47
N LEU A 44 -9.64 -7.89 -2.01
CA LEU A 44 -10.28 -6.68 -1.45
C LEU A 44 -11.81 -6.77 -1.44
N LEU A 45 -12.44 -7.45 -2.40
CA LEU A 45 -13.88 -7.68 -2.41
C LEU A 45 -14.39 -8.48 -1.20
N SER A 46 -13.48 -9.13 -0.47
CA SER A 46 -13.75 -9.89 0.75
C SER A 46 -12.95 -9.43 1.97
N ALA A 47 -12.24 -8.30 1.86
CA ALA A 47 -11.33 -7.85 2.90
C ALA A 47 -12.08 -7.43 4.18
N PRO A 48 -11.41 -7.55 5.35
CA PRO A 48 -11.92 -6.96 6.58
C PRO A 48 -11.90 -5.43 6.49
N VAL A 49 -12.93 -4.78 7.01
CA VAL A 49 -12.98 -3.33 7.23
C VAL A 49 -13.13 -3.05 8.73
N PRO A 50 -12.57 -1.94 9.25
CA PRO A 50 -12.78 -1.54 10.63
C PRO A 50 -14.23 -1.04 10.82
N ALA A 51 -14.54 -0.55 12.02
CA ALA A 51 -15.76 0.23 12.22
C ALA A 51 -15.69 1.47 11.32
N LEU A 52 -16.70 1.68 10.48
CA LEU A 52 -16.73 2.75 9.50
C LEU A 52 -18.11 3.39 9.50
N CYS A 53 -18.17 4.71 9.63
CA CYS A 53 -19.40 5.48 9.46
C CYS A 53 -20.54 4.96 10.36
N GLN A 54 -20.21 4.69 11.62
CA GLN A 54 -21.06 4.07 12.65
C GLN A 54 -21.44 2.60 12.42
N HIS A 55 -21.07 1.98 11.30
CA HIS A 55 -21.21 0.54 11.12
C HIS A 55 -20.16 -0.24 11.92
N ASP A 56 -20.55 -1.40 12.42
CA ASP A 56 -19.67 -2.34 13.11
C ASP A 56 -18.63 -2.93 12.13
N PRO A 57 -17.43 -3.32 12.60
CA PRO A 57 -16.42 -3.93 11.74
C PRO A 57 -16.89 -5.28 11.19
N GLY A 58 -16.35 -5.68 10.04
CA GLY A 58 -16.68 -6.96 9.42
C GLY A 58 -15.94 -7.20 8.12
N ASN A 59 -16.26 -8.31 7.45
CA ASN A 59 -15.71 -8.61 6.13
C ASN A 59 -16.66 -8.14 5.04
N LEU A 60 -16.09 -7.59 3.98
CA LEU A 60 -16.85 -7.30 2.77
C LEU A 60 -17.34 -8.62 2.12
N VAL A 61 -18.44 -8.52 1.41
CA VAL A 61 -18.96 -9.56 0.52
C VAL A 61 -19.23 -8.88 -0.82
N ASN A 62 -18.46 -9.25 -1.84
CA ASN A 62 -18.49 -8.61 -3.16
C ASN A 62 -18.27 -7.09 -3.10
N GLY A 63 -17.38 -6.64 -2.22
CA GLY A 63 -17.03 -5.22 -2.06
C GLY A 63 -18.01 -4.40 -1.22
N GLN A 64 -19.00 -5.03 -0.56
CA GLN A 64 -19.95 -4.36 0.33
C GLN A 64 -19.99 -5.02 1.70
N LEU A 65 -20.01 -4.22 2.76
CA LEU A 65 -20.25 -4.73 4.10
C LEU A 65 -21.69 -5.22 4.19
N PRO A 66 -21.95 -6.47 4.65
CA PRO A 66 -23.31 -6.96 4.81
C PRO A 66 -24.16 -6.03 5.67
N PRO A 67 -25.46 -5.86 5.35
CA PRO A 67 -26.35 -5.02 6.14
C PRO A 67 -26.35 -5.42 7.61
N GLN A 68 -26.39 -4.42 8.49
CA GLN A 68 -26.42 -4.59 9.94
C GLN A 68 -27.72 -3.97 10.45
N ASP A 69 -28.56 -4.76 11.12
CA ASP A 69 -29.93 -4.34 11.50
C ASP A 69 -29.96 -3.07 12.37
N SER A 70 -28.90 -2.82 13.15
CA SER A 70 -28.77 -1.64 14.02
C SER A 70 -28.22 -0.39 13.33
N HIS A 71 -27.73 -0.49 12.09
CA HIS A 71 -26.98 0.56 11.41
C HIS A 71 -27.57 0.86 10.02
N PRO A 72 -28.46 1.87 9.89
CA PRO A 72 -29.07 2.20 8.62
C PRO A 72 -28.02 2.74 7.63
N GLY A 73 -28.06 2.28 6.39
CA GLY A 73 -27.14 2.73 5.34
C GLY A 73 -26.27 1.62 4.80
N SER A 74 -25.08 1.98 4.30
CA SER A 74 -24.15 1.00 3.75
C SER A 74 -22.71 1.48 3.77
N VAL A 75 -21.79 0.50 3.78
CA VAL A 75 -20.35 0.67 3.55
C VAL A 75 -19.98 -0.21 2.37
N ARG A 76 -19.27 0.33 1.37
CA ARG A 76 -18.76 -0.44 0.24
C ARG A 76 -17.43 0.15 -0.25
N ILE A 77 -16.77 -0.56 -1.15
CA ILE A 77 -15.61 -0.01 -1.85
C ILE A 77 -16.09 1.13 -2.75
N ALA A 78 -15.47 2.29 -2.61
CA ALA A 78 -15.83 3.45 -3.41
C ALA A 78 -15.54 3.20 -4.90
N GLN A 79 -16.39 3.76 -5.75
CA GLN A 79 -16.27 3.64 -7.21
C GLN A 79 -16.00 5.01 -7.83
N ARG A 80 -15.27 5.01 -8.95
CA ARG A 80 -15.05 6.19 -9.79
C ARG A 80 -16.30 6.47 -10.60
N ASN A 81 -17.21 7.28 -10.05
CA ASN A 81 -18.50 7.58 -10.68
C ASN A 81 -18.36 8.44 -11.95
N ASP A 82 -17.19 9.05 -12.15
CA ASP A 82 -16.79 9.80 -13.34
C ASP A 82 -16.24 8.91 -14.47
N GLU A 83 -16.00 7.63 -14.19
CA GLU A 83 -15.52 6.66 -15.19
C GLU A 83 -16.66 5.74 -15.71
N PRO A 84 -16.68 5.40 -17.01
CA PRO A 84 -17.74 4.57 -17.59
C PRO A 84 -17.86 3.17 -16.98
N ASP A 85 -16.74 2.57 -16.57
CA ASP A 85 -16.68 1.24 -15.99
C ASP A 85 -16.91 1.21 -14.47
N ARG A 86 -16.99 2.40 -13.84
CA ARG A 86 -17.13 2.58 -12.39
C ARG A 86 -16.13 1.74 -11.62
N SER A 87 -14.88 1.80 -12.08
CA SER A 87 -13.76 1.09 -11.45
C SER A 87 -13.69 1.40 -9.96
N TYR A 88 -13.26 0.43 -9.17
CA TYR A 88 -13.06 0.64 -7.74
C TYR A 88 -11.88 1.58 -7.49
N LYS A 89 -12.02 2.48 -6.52
CA LYS A 89 -10.95 3.36 -6.04
C LYS A 89 -9.97 2.56 -5.17
N VAL A 90 -9.11 1.78 -5.82
CA VAL A 90 -8.06 0.97 -5.20
C VAL A 90 -6.70 1.26 -5.83
N ALA A 91 -5.64 1.09 -5.06
CA ALA A 91 -4.27 1.12 -5.55
C ALA A 91 -3.47 -0.06 -5.01
N PHE A 92 -2.49 -0.50 -5.78
CA PHE A 92 -1.59 -1.59 -5.41
C PHE A 92 -0.14 -1.11 -5.49
N GLY A 93 0.69 -1.54 -4.56
CA GLY A 93 2.11 -1.18 -4.51
C GLY A 93 2.75 -1.71 -3.25
N ASN A 94 3.98 -1.31 -2.94
CA ASN A 94 4.65 -1.77 -1.73
C ASN A 94 4.54 -0.70 -0.62
N LEU A 95 3.95 -1.06 0.52
CA LEU A 95 3.81 -0.22 1.73
C LEU A 95 4.64 -0.74 2.89
N THR A 96 4.77 -2.07 3.00
CA THR A 96 5.37 -2.78 4.14
C THR A 96 6.84 -3.16 3.93
N GLY A 97 7.41 -2.85 2.76
CA GLY A 97 8.73 -3.30 2.34
C GLY A 97 8.72 -4.71 1.73
N GLY A 98 9.90 -5.20 1.33
CA GLY A 98 10.06 -6.56 0.80
C GLY A 98 9.49 -6.77 -0.61
N THR A 99 9.04 -8.00 -0.88
CA THR A 99 8.58 -8.43 -2.21
C THR A 99 7.06 -8.53 -2.34
N ASN A 100 6.31 -8.19 -1.29
CA ASN A 100 4.84 -8.23 -1.31
C ASN A 100 4.26 -7.04 -2.08
N THR A 101 3.08 -7.27 -2.66
CA THR A 101 2.22 -6.18 -3.16
C THR A 101 1.12 -5.97 -2.13
N ASP A 102 1.11 -4.80 -1.53
CA ASP A 102 0.13 -4.27 -0.60
C ASP A 102 -0.96 -3.49 -1.37
N ALA A 103 -1.98 -3.01 -0.66
CA ALA A 103 -3.06 -2.27 -1.27
C ALA A 103 -3.55 -1.10 -0.41
N ALA A 104 -4.15 -0.13 -1.09
CA ALA A 104 -4.95 0.93 -0.51
C ALA A 104 -6.35 0.86 -1.13
N MET A 105 -7.37 1.00 -0.30
CA MET A 105 -8.77 0.89 -0.71
C MET A 105 -9.56 2.05 -0.13
N VAL A 106 -10.26 2.78 -0.97
CA VAL A 106 -11.22 3.78 -0.52
C VAL A 106 -12.56 3.10 -0.22
N THR A 107 -13.15 3.42 0.91
CA THR A 107 -14.53 3.03 1.22
C THR A 107 -15.44 4.25 1.16
N ASP A 108 -16.59 4.10 0.52
CA ASP A 108 -17.68 5.04 0.63
C ASP A 108 -18.76 4.47 1.55
N CYS A 109 -19.45 5.38 2.24
CA CYS A 109 -20.48 5.00 3.18
C CYS A 109 -21.57 6.07 3.26
N ASN A 110 -22.73 5.66 3.76
CA ASN A 110 -23.84 6.55 4.04
C ASN A 110 -24.60 6.05 5.27
N ALA A 111 -25.26 6.98 5.97
CA ALA A 111 -26.22 6.68 7.02
C ALA A 111 -27.64 6.88 6.48
N GLY A 112 -28.25 5.82 5.94
CA GLY A 112 -29.63 5.85 5.44
C GLY A 112 -29.91 6.91 4.37
N GLY A 113 -28.97 7.13 3.45
CA GLY A 113 -29.10 8.12 2.36
C GLY A 113 -28.36 9.44 2.59
N VAL A 114 -27.78 9.65 3.77
CA VAL A 114 -26.85 10.77 4.00
C VAL A 114 -25.43 10.31 3.68
N PRO A 115 -24.77 10.81 2.62
CA PRO A 115 -23.40 10.44 2.30
C PRO A 115 -22.46 10.93 3.39
N TRP A 116 -21.47 10.12 3.73
CA TRP A 116 -20.43 10.44 4.71
C TRP A 116 -19.07 10.57 4.02
N PRO A 117 -18.08 11.17 4.69
CA PRO A 117 -16.69 11.20 4.23
C PRO A 117 -16.19 9.85 3.74
N GLU A 118 -15.51 9.83 2.60
CA GLU A 118 -14.75 8.65 2.21
C GLU A 118 -13.58 8.38 3.18
N THR A 119 -13.25 7.10 3.37
CA THR A 119 -12.12 6.67 4.19
C THR A 119 -11.14 5.87 3.37
N VAL A 120 -9.87 5.83 3.77
CA VAL A 120 -8.82 5.08 3.07
C VAL A 120 -8.22 4.04 4.01
N GLN A 121 -8.26 2.78 3.58
CA GLN A 121 -7.79 1.62 4.34
C GLN A 121 -6.56 1.01 3.64
N LEU A 122 -5.53 0.66 4.41
CA LEU A 122 -4.30 0.05 3.90
C LEU A 122 -4.25 -1.44 4.28
N TYR A 123 -3.81 -2.27 3.34
CA TYR A 123 -3.77 -3.72 3.47
C TYR A 123 -2.43 -4.29 3.04
N THR A 124 -2.01 -5.37 3.70
CA THR A 124 -0.91 -6.22 3.23
C THR A 124 -1.41 -7.60 2.80
N ALA A 125 -0.50 -8.45 2.34
CA ALA A 125 -0.76 -9.79 1.84
C ALA A 125 -1.72 -10.59 2.74
N GLY A 126 -2.64 -11.35 2.12
CA GLY A 126 -3.69 -12.06 2.85
C GLY A 126 -4.79 -11.12 3.33
N PRO A 127 -5.24 -10.22 2.43
CA PRO A 127 -5.68 -8.83 2.70
C PRO A 127 -5.78 -8.45 4.19
N THR A 128 -4.64 -8.37 4.87
CA THR A 128 -4.60 -8.04 6.30
C THR A 128 -4.64 -6.54 6.48
N LEU A 129 -5.61 -6.03 7.24
CA LEU A 129 -5.77 -4.60 7.52
C LEU A 129 -4.58 -4.09 8.35
N LEU A 130 -3.86 -3.10 7.81
CA LEU A 130 -2.79 -2.37 8.49
C LEU A 130 -3.33 -1.19 9.32
N GLY A 131 -4.47 -0.65 8.90
CA GLY A 131 -5.10 0.54 9.47
C GLY A 131 -5.67 1.44 8.39
N GLY A 132 -6.20 2.59 8.76
CA GLY A 132 -6.77 3.54 7.81
C GLY A 132 -7.06 4.90 8.42
N VAL A 133 -7.54 5.80 7.58
CA VAL A 133 -7.83 7.20 7.93
C VAL A 133 -9.21 7.57 7.42
N ASN A 134 -9.99 8.25 8.27
CA ASN A 134 -11.19 8.96 7.87
C ASN A 134 -10.81 10.37 7.39
N LEU A 135 -11.07 10.69 6.12
CA LEU A 135 -10.68 11.99 5.58
C LEU A 135 -11.50 13.14 6.18
N GLY A 136 -12.70 12.86 6.68
CA GLY A 136 -13.53 13.81 7.42
C GLY A 136 -12.89 14.29 8.72
N ASP A 137 -11.96 13.53 9.30
CA ASP A 137 -11.21 13.98 10.48
C ASP A 137 -10.13 15.01 10.12
N LEU A 138 -9.77 15.13 8.83
CA LEU A 138 -8.74 16.05 8.33
C LEU A 138 -9.34 17.36 7.81
N THR A 139 -10.50 17.29 7.15
CA THR A 139 -11.12 18.45 6.47
C THR A 139 -12.53 18.76 6.89
N HIS A 140 -13.16 17.91 7.71
CA HIS A 140 -14.48 18.14 8.33
C HIS A 140 -15.60 18.47 7.32
N SER A 141 -15.61 17.80 6.17
CA SER A 141 -16.54 18.07 5.07
C SER A 141 -17.12 16.78 4.48
N ARG A 142 -17.50 16.77 3.19
CA ARG A 142 -17.80 15.56 2.44
C ARG A 142 -16.65 15.24 1.48
N GLU A 143 -15.73 14.42 1.94
CA GLU A 143 -14.51 14.10 1.19
C GLU A 143 -14.77 13.08 0.09
N ASP A 144 -14.32 13.42 -1.12
CA ASP A 144 -14.39 12.55 -2.31
C ASP A 144 -12.98 12.35 -2.88
N VAL A 145 -12.44 11.15 -2.73
CA VAL A 145 -11.11 10.77 -3.23
C VAL A 145 -11.13 10.79 -4.75
N THR A 146 -10.27 11.62 -5.32
CA THR A 146 -10.10 11.77 -6.77
C THR A 146 -8.93 10.95 -7.29
N ASP A 147 -7.87 10.81 -6.48
CA ASP A 147 -6.69 10.03 -6.85
C ASP A 147 -6.17 9.21 -5.67
N LEU A 148 -5.71 8.01 -5.99
CA LEU A 148 -5.11 7.08 -5.03
C LEU A 148 -4.02 6.29 -5.73
N SER A 149 -2.80 6.33 -5.19
CA SER A 149 -1.66 5.58 -5.69
C SER A 149 -0.78 5.09 -4.54
N ILE A 150 0.06 4.09 -4.80
CA ILE A 150 1.10 3.64 -3.87
C ILE A 150 2.45 3.71 -4.58
N SER A 151 3.38 4.45 -3.98
CA SER A 151 4.78 4.51 -4.42
C SER A 151 5.69 4.80 -3.23
N ASP A 152 6.95 4.35 -3.31
CA ASP A 152 8.00 4.64 -2.32
C ASP A 152 7.61 4.36 -0.85
N GLY A 153 6.80 3.32 -0.61
CA GLY A 153 6.34 2.96 0.73
C GLY A 153 5.23 3.86 1.29
N VAL A 154 4.53 4.60 0.43
CA VAL A 154 3.50 5.58 0.80
C VAL A 154 2.26 5.37 -0.05
N ALA A 155 1.08 5.50 0.56
CA ALA A 155 -0.15 5.70 -0.20
C ALA A 155 -0.42 7.20 -0.36
N HIS A 156 -0.43 7.69 -1.58
CA HIS A 156 -0.74 9.08 -1.90
C HIS A 156 -2.22 9.21 -2.19
N VAL A 157 -2.89 10.12 -1.50
CA VAL A 157 -4.34 10.35 -1.62
C VAL A 157 -4.58 11.79 -2.00
N ASN A 158 -5.36 12.03 -3.04
CA ASN A 158 -5.93 13.34 -3.35
C ASN A 158 -7.45 13.27 -3.23
N TRP A 159 -8.07 14.29 -2.65
CA TRP A 159 -9.52 14.37 -2.50
C TRP A 159 -10.04 15.79 -2.71
N LEU A 160 -11.35 15.90 -2.92
CA LEU A 160 -12.09 17.15 -2.85
C LEU A 160 -12.69 17.32 -1.46
N ALA A 161 -12.58 18.53 -0.92
CA ALA A 161 -13.20 18.98 0.32
C ALA A 161 -13.98 20.28 0.07
N ASN A 162 -14.93 20.60 0.96
CA ASN A 162 -15.72 21.82 0.84
C ASN A 162 -14.91 23.06 1.23
N GLY A 163 -15.03 24.10 0.40
CA GLY A 163 -14.63 25.47 0.73
C GLY A 163 -15.75 26.23 1.44
N PRO A 164 -15.47 27.44 1.96
CA PRO A 164 -16.46 28.25 2.68
C PRO A 164 -17.73 28.58 1.88
N ASP A 165 -17.59 28.66 0.55
CA ASP A 165 -18.68 29.02 -0.37
C ASP A 165 -19.28 27.80 -1.10
N ASP A 166 -18.76 26.59 -0.83
CA ASP A 166 -19.26 25.38 -1.46
C ASP A 166 -20.55 24.90 -0.79
N GLY A 167 -21.50 24.41 -1.59
CA GLY A 167 -22.58 23.58 -1.07
C GLY A 167 -22.07 22.17 -0.74
N GLU A 168 -22.71 21.48 0.21
CA GLU A 168 -22.38 20.10 0.64
C GLU A 168 -22.26 19.09 -0.52
N CYS A 169 -22.98 19.32 -1.63
CA CYS A 169 -22.93 18.45 -2.80
C CYS A 169 -21.64 18.53 -3.60
N CYS A 170 -20.92 19.66 -3.49
CA CYS A 170 -20.15 20.20 -4.59
C CYS A 170 -18.80 20.75 -4.08
N PRO A 171 -17.93 19.90 -3.52
CA PRO A 171 -16.64 20.33 -3.00
C PRO A 171 -15.70 20.78 -4.14
N THR A 172 -14.95 21.86 -3.91
CA THR A 172 -14.03 22.44 -4.90
C THR A 172 -12.58 22.50 -4.42
N ILE A 173 -12.32 22.31 -3.12
CA ILE A 173 -10.98 22.41 -2.56
C ILE A 173 -10.24 21.10 -2.77
N LYS A 174 -9.19 21.13 -3.58
CA LYS A 174 -8.31 19.98 -3.78
C LYS A 174 -7.35 19.84 -2.62
N MET A 175 -7.29 18.65 -2.05
CA MET A 175 -6.45 18.31 -0.92
C MET A 175 -5.59 17.08 -1.24
N ALA A 176 -4.48 16.94 -0.52
CA ALA A 176 -3.59 15.80 -0.64
C ALA A 176 -3.00 15.41 0.73
N ALA A 177 -2.71 14.12 0.89
CA ALA A 177 -2.01 13.57 2.04
C ALA A 177 -1.22 12.32 1.65
N ASP A 178 -0.21 12.03 2.46
CA ASP A 178 0.60 10.82 2.40
C ASP A 178 0.21 9.93 3.58
N LEU A 179 -0.32 8.74 3.31
CA LEU A 179 -0.60 7.76 4.35
C LEU A 179 0.60 6.83 4.52
N ARG A 180 1.12 6.76 5.74
CA ARG A 180 2.27 5.92 6.10
C ARG A 180 1.92 4.95 7.20
N TRP A 181 2.37 3.71 7.03
CA TRP A 181 2.35 2.68 8.07
C TRP A 181 3.70 2.65 8.78
N ASP A 182 3.70 2.70 10.12
CA ASP A 182 4.92 2.71 10.94
C ASP A 182 5.34 1.34 11.48
N GLY A 183 4.64 0.28 11.05
CA GLY A 183 4.77 -1.08 11.61
C GLY A 183 3.63 -1.44 12.57
N SER A 184 2.81 -0.46 12.98
CA SER A 184 1.70 -0.67 13.92
C SER A 184 0.44 0.12 13.58
N THR A 185 0.59 1.36 13.11
CA THR A 185 -0.52 2.26 12.82
C THR A 185 -0.34 2.95 11.47
N VAL A 186 -1.46 3.37 10.89
CA VAL A 186 -1.48 4.22 9.70
C VAL A 186 -1.73 5.66 10.14
N SER A 187 -0.92 6.59 9.65
CA SER A 187 -1.07 8.02 9.91
C SER A 187 -1.10 8.81 8.61
N ALA A 188 -1.91 9.87 8.58
CA ALA A 188 -1.87 10.86 7.51
C ALA A 188 -0.78 11.89 7.80
N GLN A 189 0.06 12.16 6.80
CA GLN A 189 1.16 13.10 6.84
C GLN A 189 1.10 14.03 5.63
N ASN A 190 1.85 15.13 5.67
CA ASN A 190 1.95 16.10 4.56
C ASN A 190 0.58 16.55 4.02
N VAL A 191 -0.41 16.68 4.92
CA VAL A 191 -1.77 17.12 4.60
C VAL A 191 -1.69 18.56 4.10
N ARG A 192 -2.16 18.78 2.87
CA ARG A 192 -2.00 20.07 2.19
C ARG A 192 -3.09 20.30 1.17
N ARG A 193 -3.36 21.57 0.91
CA ARG A 193 -4.17 22.01 -0.22
C ARG A 193 -3.32 21.98 -1.49
N LEU A 194 -3.92 21.54 -2.60
CA LEU A 194 -3.34 21.61 -3.94
C LEU A 194 -3.82 22.89 -4.64
N ASN A 195 -2.93 23.52 -5.40
CA ASN A 195 -3.21 24.74 -6.16
C ASN A 195 -3.83 24.42 -7.53
#